data_AF-A0AAF0TA80-F1
#
_entry.id   AF-A0AAF0TA80-F1
#
_cell.length_a   1.000
_cell.length_b   1.000
_cell.length_c   1.000
_cell.angle_alpha   90.00
_cell.angle_beta   90.00
_cell.angle_gamma   90.00
#
_symmetry.space_group_name_H-M   'P 1'
#
loop_
_entity.id
_entity.type
_entity.pdbx_description
1 polymer ?
#
loop_
_entity_poly.entity_id
_entity_poly.type
_entity_poly.pdbx_seq_one_letter_code
_entity_poly.pdbx_strand_id
1 'polypeptide(L)'
;MAATVKYMKCMIANFFWGKENDRRKYHWASWESLSLPYEEGGIGVRRLTDICTSLQCKHWWLLRTTDSLWGQYLKAKYCRVSHPTARKWDTRQSLVWRYMLKNRSMMENNIRWNINSGNCSFWWDDWLGVGALGNLTNGISSQNNTKVLHFLVEENGMNSSLDSKFQLDSYNKF
;
A
#
# COMPACT_ATOMS: atom_id res chain seq x y z
N MET A 1 6.75 15.62 -5.03
CA MET A 1 5.74 15.60 -3.96
C MET A 1 6.13 16.48 -2.78
N ALA A 2 7.35 16.39 -2.24
CA ALA A 2 7.77 17.24 -1.10
C ALA A 2 7.60 18.75 -1.37
N ALA A 3 7.97 19.22 -2.56
CA ALA A 3 7.75 20.61 -2.98
C ALA A 3 6.25 20.96 -3.05
N THR A 4 5.42 20.08 -3.61
CA THR A 4 3.96 20.26 -3.70
C THR A 4 3.29 20.30 -2.32
N VAL A 5 3.67 19.39 -1.42
CA VAL A 5 3.19 19.37 -0.03
C VAL A 5 3.62 20.62 0.70
N LYS A 6 4.86 21.08 0.49
CA LYS A 6 5.36 22.35 1.04
C LYS A 6 4.55 23.52 0.52
N TYR A 7 4.28 23.58 -0.78
CA TYR A 7 3.45 24.62 -1.39
C TYR A 7 2.03 24.64 -0.81
N MET A 8 1.38 23.48 -0.70
CA MET A 8 0.05 23.36 -0.07
C MET A 8 0.08 23.79 1.39
N LYS A 9 1.10 23.36 2.16
CA LYS A 9 1.28 23.81 3.55
C LYS A 9 1.41 25.33 3.64
N CYS A 10 2.18 25.96 2.75
CA CYS A 10 2.29 27.42 2.69
C CYS A 10 0.95 28.09 2.39
N MET A 11 0.17 27.56 1.45
CA MET A 11 -1.17 28.11 1.14
C MET A 11 -2.11 28.02 2.34
N ILE A 12 -2.12 26.88 3.04
CA ILE A 12 -2.97 26.68 4.22
C ILE A 12 -2.50 27.59 5.36
N ALA A 13 -1.18 27.73 5.57
CA ALA A 13 -0.64 28.67 6.55
C ALA A 13 -1.01 30.12 6.21
N ASN A 14 -0.96 30.50 4.93
CA ASN A 14 -1.38 31.83 4.47
C ASN A 14 -2.88 32.08 4.64
N PHE A 15 -3.72 31.05 4.63
CA PHE A 15 -5.14 31.20 4.93
C PHE A 15 -5.37 31.69 6.38
N PHE A 16 -4.64 31.12 7.35
CA PHE A 16 -4.75 31.51 8.76
C PHE A 16 -3.95 32.77 9.10
N TRP A 17 -2.68 32.80 8.68
CA TRP A 17 -1.68 33.78 9.12
C TRP A 17 -1.09 34.61 7.98
N GLY A 18 -1.75 34.66 6.82
CA GLY A 18 -1.27 35.41 5.67
C GLY A 18 -1.56 36.90 5.79
N LYS A 19 -2.13 37.48 4.73
CA LYS A 19 -2.33 38.92 4.60
C LYS A 19 -3.80 39.20 4.31
N GLU A 20 -4.39 40.15 5.00
CA GLU A 20 -5.76 40.62 4.79
C GLU A 20 -5.75 42.15 4.77
N ASN A 21 -6.39 42.76 3.76
CA ASN A 21 -6.44 44.22 3.57
C ASN A 21 -5.09 44.93 3.74
N ASP A 22 -4.09 44.39 3.05
CA ASP A 22 -2.70 44.86 3.05
C ASP A 22 -1.93 44.72 4.39
N ARG A 23 -2.53 44.15 5.44
CA ARG A 23 -1.91 43.92 6.76
C ARG A 23 -1.56 42.44 6.96
N ARG A 24 -0.36 42.18 7.48
CA ARG A 24 0.06 40.81 7.86
C ARG A 24 -0.66 40.40 9.13
N LYS A 25 -1.27 39.21 9.14
CA LYS A 25 -1.83 38.59 10.34
C LYS A 25 -0.68 38.13 11.24
N TYR A 26 -0.90 38.18 12.54
CA TYR A 26 0.06 37.63 13.50
C TYR A 26 0.12 36.11 13.34
N HIS A 27 1.32 35.54 13.41
CA HIS A 27 1.52 34.11 13.29
C HIS A 27 1.54 33.48 14.69
N TRP A 28 0.37 33.10 15.21
CA TRP A 28 0.23 32.69 16.62
C TRP A 28 0.75 31.27 16.90
N ALA A 29 0.77 30.38 15.91
CA ALA A 29 1.23 29.01 16.09
C ALA A 29 1.79 28.41 14.79
N SER A 30 2.78 27.54 14.90
CA SER A 30 3.31 26.77 13.75
C SER A 30 2.26 25.81 13.19
N TRP A 31 2.37 25.51 11.90
CA TRP A 31 1.49 24.52 11.27
C TRP A 31 1.64 23.14 11.91
N GLU A 32 2.85 22.78 12.35
CA GLU A 32 3.11 21.56 13.10
C GLU A 32 2.31 21.52 14.40
N SER A 33 2.28 22.62 15.17
CA SER A 33 1.52 22.72 16.43
C SER A 33 0.01 22.67 16.20
N LEU A 34 -0.49 23.34 15.14
CA LEU A 34 -1.91 23.33 14.81
C LEU A 34 -2.41 21.94 14.40
N SER A 35 -1.51 21.13 13.83
CA SER A 35 -1.84 19.80 13.32
C SER A 35 -1.85 18.68 14.36
N LEU A 36 -1.58 19.01 15.62
CA LEU A 36 -1.66 18.05 16.73
C LEU A 36 -3.12 17.72 17.07
N PRO A 37 -3.39 16.56 17.71
CA PRO A 37 -4.69 16.26 18.30
C PRO A 37 -5.14 17.35 19.28
N TYR A 38 -6.45 17.45 19.50
CA TYR A 38 -7.01 18.39 20.50
C TYR A 38 -6.47 18.13 21.90
N GLU A 39 -6.22 16.87 22.26
CA GLU A 39 -5.64 16.46 23.55
C GLU A 39 -4.21 16.98 23.75
N GLU A 40 -3.48 17.23 22.66
CA GLU A 40 -2.12 17.76 22.66
C GLU A 40 -2.09 19.28 22.39
N GLY A 41 -3.24 19.95 22.45
CA GLY A 41 -3.36 21.41 22.27
C GLY A 41 -3.37 21.89 20.81
N GLY A 42 -3.55 20.99 19.84
CA GLY A 42 -3.76 21.34 18.43
C GLY A 42 -5.23 21.57 18.07
N ILE A 43 -5.49 21.90 16.80
CA ILE A 43 -6.85 22.07 16.25
C ILE A 43 -7.39 20.74 15.71
N GLY A 44 -6.66 19.63 15.85
CA GLY A 44 -7.09 18.32 15.38
C GLY A 44 -7.08 18.16 13.84
N VAL A 45 -6.45 19.10 13.12
CA VAL A 45 -6.27 18.97 11.66
C VAL A 45 -5.13 18.00 11.37
N ARG A 46 -5.37 16.94 10.60
CA ARG A 46 -4.31 15.96 10.30
C ARG A 46 -3.17 16.60 9.49
N ARG A 47 -1.93 16.21 9.83
CA ARG A 47 -0.73 16.57 9.04
C ARG A 47 -0.88 16.11 7.59
N LEU A 48 -0.66 17.03 6.66
CA LEU A 48 -0.73 16.74 5.22
C LEU A 48 0.22 15.61 4.79
N THR A 49 1.38 15.50 5.43
CA THR A 49 2.32 14.40 5.22
C THR A 49 1.70 13.04 5.53
N ASP A 50 0.91 12.97 6.61
CA ASP A 50 0.31 11.73 7.10
C ASP A 50 -0.86 11.34 6.20
N ILE A 51 -1.65 12.34 5.75
CA ILE A 51 -2.70 12.14 4.73
C ILE A 51 -2.09 11.61 3.42
N CYS A 52 -1.01 12.23 2.93
CA CYS A 52 -0.37 11.76 1.71
C CYS A 52 0.17 10.33 1.85
N THR A 53 0.77 10.00 3.00
CA THR A 53 1.29 8.65 3.29
C THR A 53 0.15 7.64 3.37
N SER A 54 -0.96 7.95 4.04
CA SER A 54 -2.11 7.04 4.16
C SER A 54 -2.78 6.80 2.80
N LEU A 55 -2.88 7.83 1.95
CA LEU A 55 -3.38 7.68 0.58
C LEU A 55 -2.44 6.79 -0.25
N GLN A 56 -1.12 6.91 -0.10
CA GLN A 56 -0.17 6.03 -0.78
C GLN A 56 -0.33 4.58 -0.34
N CYS A 57 -0.52 4.35 0.96
CA CYS A 57 -0.82 3.04 1.54
C CYS A 57 -2.10 2.47 0.94
N LYS A 58 -3.18 3.26 0.89
CA LYS A 58 -4.46 2.87 0.28
C LYS A 58 -4.29 2.51 -1.20
N HIS A 59 -3.55 3.30 -1.97
CA HIS A 59 -3.27 3.00 -3.38
C HIS A 59 -2.47 1.71 -3.55
N TRP A 60 -1.51 1.45 -2.67
CA TRP A 60 -0.75 0.20 -2.69
C TRP A 60 -1.64 -1.01 -2.40
N TRP A 61 -2.52 -0.90 -1.39
CA TRP A 61 -3.52 -1.93 -1.10
C TRP A 61 -4.42 -2.19 -2.32
N LEU A 62 -4.98 -1.14 -2.94
CA LEU A 62 -5.84 -1.28 -4.12
C LEU A 62 -5.10 -1.93 -5.30
N LEU A 63 -3.83 -1.58 -5.52
CA LEU A 63 -3.01 -2.23 -6.55
C LEU A 63 -2.91 -3.75 -6.33
N ARG A 64 -2.85 -4.18 -5.07
CA ARG A 64 -2.67 -5.58 -4.70
C ARG A 64 -3.97 -6.38 -4.71
N THR A 65 -5.02 -5.83 -4.13
CA THR A 65 -6.26 -6.59 -3.84
C THR A 65 -7.35 -6.40 -4.87
N THR A 66 -7.42 -5.23 -5.51
CA THR A 66 -8.51 -4.92 -6.44
C THR A 66 -8.04 -4.99 -7.87
N ASP A 67 -8.88 -5.59 -8.72
CA ASP A 67 -8.69 -5.55 -10.17
C ASP A 67 -9.35 -4.32 -10.77
N SER A 68 -8.78 -3.15 -10.47
CA SER A 68 -9.25 -1.87 -11.03
C SER A 68 -8.49 -1.55 -12.31
N LEU A 69 -9.12 -0.79 -13.23
CA LEU A 69 -8.46 -0.29 -14.44
C LEU A 69 -7.13 0.42 -14.13
N TRP A 70 -7.12 1.22 -13.07
CA TRP A 70 -5.91 1.88 -12.58
C TRP A 70 -4.84 0.88 -12.14
N GLY A 71 -5.21 -0.15 -11.39
CA GLY A 71 -4.31 -1.22 -10.96
C GLY A 71 -3.74 -2.02 -12.14
N GLN A 72 -4.59 -2.39 -13.10
CA GLN A 72 -4.19 -3.06 -14.33
C GLN A 72 -3.20 -2.22 -15.15
N TYR A 73 -3.50 -0.93 -15.34
CA TYR A 73 -2.59 0.00 -16.02
C TYR A 73 -1.23 0.08 -15.32
N LEU A 74 -1.20 0.21 -14.00
CA LEU A 74 0.05 0.27 -13.25
C LEU A 74 0.84 -1.04 -13.32
N LYS A 75 0.16 -2.18 -13.22
CA LYS A 75 0.79 -3.50 -13.39
C LYS A 75 1.39 -3.64 -14.79
N ALA A 76 0.65 -3.25 -15.84
CA ALA A 76 1.13 -3.28 -17.21
C ALA A 76 2.29 -2.30 -17.47
N LYS A 77 2.31 -1.14 -16.80
CA LYS A 77 3.36 -0.13 -16.97
C LYS A 77 4.64 -0.46 -16.19
N TYR A 78 4.51 -0.89 -14.93
CA TYR A 78 5.63 -1.01 -14.00
C TYR A 78 5.97 -2.45 -13.61
N CYS A 79 5.04 -3.40 -13.74
CA CYS A 79 5.18 -4.79 -13.26
C CYS A 79 5.02 -5.81 -14.41
N ARG A 80 5.59 -5.54 -15.59
CA ARG A 80 5.48 -6.43 -16.76
C ARG A 80 6.08 -7.82 -16.54
N VAL A 81 7.22 -7.87 -15.83
CA VAL A 81 8.03 -9.08 -15.65
C VAL A 81 8.13 -9.48 -14.17
N SER A 82 8.05 -8.50 -13.28
CA SER A 82 8.24 -8.70 -11.84
C SER A 82 6.96 -8.46 -11.07
N HIS A 83 6.75 -9.27 -10.03
CA HIS A 83 5.72 -9.04 -9.03
C HIS A 83 5.88 -7.64 -8.39
N PRO A 84 4.79 -6.92 -8.03
CA PRO A 84 4.87 -5.61 -7.38
C PRO A 84 5.80 -5.57 -6.14
N THR A 85 5.82 -6.64 -5.35
CA THR A 85 6.69 -6.79 -4.16
C THR A 85 8.18 -6.94 -4.51
N ALA A 86 8.49 -7.51 -5.68
CA ALA A 86 9.86 -7.72 -6.14
C ALA A 86 10.44 -6.50 -6.88
N ARG A 87 9.57 -5.58 -7.35
CA ARG A 87 9.97 -4.49 -8.23
C ARG A 87 10.96 -3.55 -7.54
N LYS A 88 12.12 -3.31 -8.14
CA LYS A 88 13.09 -2.33 -7.66
C LYS A 88 12.78 -0.93 -8.20
N TRP A 89 13.27 0.08 -7.50
CA TRP A 89 13.18 1.47 -7.91
C TRP A 89 13.97 1.70 -9.21
N ASP A 90 13.48 2.60 -10.06
CA ASP A 90 14.18 3.08 -11.26
C ASP A 90 13.92 4.58 -11.42
N THR A 91 14.93 5.32 -11.90
CA THR A 91 14.95 6.77 -12.04
C THR A 91 13.90 7.29 -13.03
N ARG A 92 13.55 6.49 -14.06
CA ARG A 92 12.59 6.86 -15.11
C ARG A 92 11.11 6.66 -14.73
N GLN A 93 10.83 6.23 -13.50
CA GLN A 93 9.46 5.96 -13.03
C GLN A 93 8.76 7.23 -12.54
N SER A 94 7.42 7.20 -12.55
CA SER A 94 6.62 8.35 -12.09
C SER A 94 6.86 8.63 -10.61
N LEU A 95 6.73 9.90 -10.21
CA LEU A 95 6.89 10.29 -8.81
C LEU A 95 5.91 9.52 -7.92
N VAL A 96 4.64 9.40 -8.31
CA VAL A 96 3.61 8.66 -7.55
C VAL A 96 4.05 7.22 -7.29
N TRP A 97 4.51 6.52 -8.33
CA TRP A 97 5.00 5.14 -8.21
C TRP A 97 6.22 5.03 -7.27
N ARG A 98 7.16 5.97 -7.37
CA ARG A 98 8.33 6.02 -6.47
C ARG A 98 7.92 6.17 -5.00
N TYR A 99 6.94 7.02 -4.70
CA TYR A 99 6.45 7.19 -3.34
C TYR A 99 5.68 5.96 -2.84
N MET A 100 4.87 5.34 -3.69
CA MET A 100 4.24 4.06 -3.38
C MET A 100 5.26 2.98 -3.04
N LEU A 101 6.33 2.84 -3.82
CA LEU A 101 7.42 1.90 -3.54
C LEU A 101 8.15 2.21 -2.22
N LYS A 102 8.26 3.49 -1.83
CA LYS A 102 8.90 3.87 -0.56
C LYS A 102 8.16 3.31 0.65
N ASN A 103 6.82 3.36 0.63
CA ASN A 103 5.99 2.87 1.74
C ASN A 103 5.62 1.39 1.59
N ARG A 104 6.09 0.73 0.52
CA ARG A 104 5.79 -0.67 0.25
C ARG A 104 6.20 -1.57 1.41
N SER A 105 7.42 -1.47 1.92
CA SER A 105 7.90 -2.36 2.99
C SER A 105 7.00 -2.29 4.22
N MET A 106 6.58 -1.08 4.60
CA MET A 106 5.62 -0.87 5.68
C MET A 106 4.28 -1.56 5.39
N MET A 107 3.79 -1.48 4.14
CA MET A 107 2.51 -2.10 3.77
C MET A 107 2.59 -3.61 3.67
N GLU A 108 3.60 -4.17 3.01
CA GLU A 108 3.75 -5.62 2.84
C GLU A 108 3.82 -6.35 4.17
N ASN A 109 4.50 -5.79 5.17
CA ASN A 109 4.56 -6.36 6.51
C ASN A 109 3.20 -6.43 7.22
N ASN A 110 2.23 -5.63 6.75
CA ASN A 110 0.87 -5.57 7.29
C ASN A 110 -0.16 -6.28 6.39
N ILE A 111 0.27 -6.92 5.30
CA ILE A 111 -0.60 -7.64 4.37
C ILE A 111 -0.36 -9.14 4.54
N ARG A 112 -1.43 -9.89 4.80
CA ARG A 112 -1.41 -11.35 4.80
C ARG A 112 -2.37 -11.90 3.76
N TRP A 113 -1.95 -12.95 3.07
CA TRP A 113 -2.74 -13.59 2.02
C TRP A 113 -3.30 -14.93 2.50
N ASN A 114 -4.62 -15.08 2.40
CA ASN A 114 -5.28 -16.35 2.69
C ASN A 114 -5.14 -17.30 1.49
N ILE A 115 -4.67 -18.51 1.74
CA ILE A 115 -4.38 -19.52 0.71
C ILE A 115 -5.64 -20.03 0.01
N ASN A 116 -6.81 -19.91 0.64
CA ASN A 116 -8.08 -20.51 0.20
C ASN A 116 -8.45 -20.24 -1.27
N SER A 117 -7.98 -19.14 -1.88
CA SER A 117 -8.25 -18.83 -3.29
C SER A 117 -7.22 -19.39 -4.28
N GLY A 118 -6.02 -19.80 -3.82
CA GLY A 118 -4.91 -20.28 -4.65
C GLY A 118 -4.30 -19.24 -5.61
N ASN A 119 -4.89 -18.04 -5.72
CA ASN A 119 -4.47 -16.99 -6.65
C ASN A 119 -3.27 -16.15 -6.18
N CYS A 120 -2.78 -16.36 -4.96
CA CYS A 120 -1.58 -15.70 -4.46
C CYS A 120 -0.30 -16.25 -5.14
N SER A 121 0.70 -15.38 -5.26
CA SER A 121 2.03 -15.73 -5.72
C SER A 121 2.78 -16.50 -4.64
N PHE A 122 3.27 -17.69 -4.97
CA PHE A 122 3.95 -18.56 -4.01
C PHE A 122 5.18 -17.91 -3.38
N TRP A 123 5.99 -17.21 -4.20
CA TRP A 123 7.26 -16.62 -3.76
C TRP A 123 7.12 -15.24 -3.13
N TRP A 124 6.16 -14.43 -3.59
CA TRP A 124 6.16 -13.00 -3.33
C TRP A 124 5.04 -12.51 -2.40
N ASP A 125 4.02 -13.33 -2.18
CA ASP A 125 2.94 -13.02 -1.25
C ASP A 125 3.23 -13.64 0.12
N ASP A 126 2.98 -12.89 1.19
CA ASP A 126 3.14 -13.42 2.55
C ASP A 126 1.87 -14.19 2.97
N TRP A 127 1.91 -15.50 2.75
CA TRP A 127 0.88 -16.44 3.17
C TRP A 127 1.25 -17.21 4.45
N LEU A 128 2.53 -17.23 4.82
CA LEU A 128 3.03 -17.91 6.04
C LEU A 128 3.09 -16.98 7.27
N GLY A 129 3.00 -15.66 7.08
CA GLY A 129 3.19 -14.67 8.13
C GLY A 129 4.65 -14.45 8.53
N VAL A 130 5.58 -14.99 7.75
CA VAL A 130 7.05 -14.86 7.94
C VAL A 130 7.64 -13.90 6.90
N GLY A 131 6.82 -13.44 5.95
CA GLY A 131 7.22 -12.61 4.82
C GLY A 131 7.33 -13.39 3.51
N ALA A 132 7.69 -12.69 2.44
CA ALA A 132 7.87 -13.28 1.11
C ALA A 132 9.03 -14.29 1.10
N LEU A 133 8.76 -15.55 0.77
CA LEU A 133 9.78 -16.62 0.64
C LEU A 133 10.90 -16.23 -0.34
N GLY A 134 10.57 -15.42 -1.35
CA GLY A 134 11.53 -14.95 -2.34
C GLY A 134 12.70 -14.16 -1.74
N ASN A 135 12.51 -13.55 -0.56
CA ASN A 135 13.57 -12.86 0.17
C ASN A 135 14.42 -13.80 1.04
N LEU A 136 13.89 -14.97 1.42
CA LEU A 136 14.54 -15.96 2.27
C LEU A 136 15.42 -16.93 1.48
N THR A 137 15.17 -17.06 0.18
CA THR A 137 15.88 -17.98 -0.71
C THR A 137 16.97 -17.27 -1.51
N ASN A 138 18.23 -17.48 -1.14
CA ASN A 138 19.36 -17.06 -1.95
C ASN A 138 19.55 -18.08 -3.08
N GLY A 139 19.24 -17.71 -4.33
CA GLY A 139 19.71 -18.47 -5.50
C GLY A 139 18.67 -19.02 -6.49
N ILE A 140 17.41 -18.61 -6.44
CA ILE A 140 16.43 -19.03 -7.46
C ILE A 140 16.39 -17.94 -8.55
N SER A 141 17.13 -18.18 -9.63
CA SER A 141 17.30 -17.27 -10.78
C SER A 141 16.02 -17.02 -11.59
N SER A 142 14.95 -17.76 -11.31
CA SER A 142 13.68 -17.69 -12.01
C SER A 142 12.53 -17.87 -11.01
N GLN A 143 12.29 -16.86 -10.17
CA GLN A 143 11.04 -16.76 -9.41
C GLN A 143 9.91 -16.37 -10.39
N ASN A 144 9.54 -17.34 -11.24
CA ASN A 144 8.43 -17.23 -12.17
C ASN A 144 7.14 -16.92 -11.41
N ASN A 145 6.13 -16.38 -12.11
CA ASN A 145 4.78 -16.11 -11.61
C ASN A 145 4.01 -17.41 -11.29
N THR A 146 4.62 -18.28 -10.47
CA THR A 146 4.03 -19.50 -9.92
C THR A 146 3.01 -19.10 -8.85
N LYS A 147 1.79 -19.58 -9.05
CA LYS A 147 0.68 -19.41 -8.10
C LYS A 147 0.63 -20.61 -7.17
N VAL A 148 0.15 -20.39 -5.94
CA VAL A 148 -0.04 -21.47 -4.97
C VAL A 148 -1.00 -22.55 -5.51
N LEU A 149 -1.99 -22.17 -6.33
CA LEU A 149 -2.91 -23.11 -6.97
C LEU A 149 -2.19 -24.22 -7.76
N HIS A 150 -1.05 -23.95 -8.39
CA HIS A 150 -0.32 -24.96 -9.15
C HIS A 150 0.11 -26.15 -8.28
N PHE A 151 0.37 -25.91 -6.99
CA PHE A 151 0.74 -26.95 -6.04
C PHE A 151 -0.48 -27.61 -5.37
N LEU A 152 -1.62 -26.92 -5.30
CA LEU A 152 -2.86 -27.47 -4.74
C LEU A 152 -3.57 -28.43 -5.71
N VAL A 153 -3.33 -28.32 -7.02
CA VAL A 153 -3.97 -29.18 -8.02
C VAL A 153 -3.34 -30.58 -8.06
N GLU A 154 -2.08 -30.75 -7.67
CA GLU A 154 -1.39 -32.06 -7.70
C GLU A 154 -1.88 -33.04 -6.61
N GLU A 155 -2.49 -32.55 -5.52
CA GLU A 155 -3.12 -33.44 -4.52
C GLU A 155 -4.55 -33.85 -4.86
N ASN A 156 -5.20 -33.22 -5.84
CA ASN A 156 -6.61 -33.45 -6.17
C ASN A 156 -6.84 -34.28 -7.44
N GLY A 157 -6.01 -35.32 -7.64
CA GLY A 157 -6.41 -36.49 -8.43
C GLY A 157 -7.63 -37.22 -7.86
N MET A 158 -8.03 -36.93 -6.61
CA MET A 158 -9.34 -37.27 -6.06
C MET A 158 -9.75 -36.21 -5.05
N ASN A 159 -10.86 -35.50 -5.32
CA ASN A 159 -11.93 -35.16 -4.37
C ASN A 159 -12.74 -33.95 -4.87
N SER A 160 -13.60 -34.21 -5.86
CA SER A 160 -14.74 -33.37 -6.23
C SER A 160 -15.85 -33.34 -5.15
N SER A 161 -15.48 -33.27 -3.87
CA SER A 161 -16.44 -33.36 -2.75
C SER A 161 -16.12 -32.51 -1.52
N LEU A 162 -15.04 -31.71 -1.51
CA LEU A 162 -14.69 -30.87 -0.35
C LEU A 162 -15.14 -29.39 -0.46
N ASP A 163 -15.64 -28.96 -1.62
CA ASP A 163 -16.09 -27.58 -1.84
C ASP A 163 -17.35 -27.19 -1.04
N SER A 164 -18.08 -28.16 -0.49
CA SER A 164 -19.29 -27.90 0.31
C SER A 164 -19.04 -27.72 1.82
N LYS A 165 -17.83 -28.00 2.33
CA LYS A 165 -17.57 -28.00 3.78
C LYS A 165 -16.85 -26.78 4.33
N PHE A 166 -16.16 -25.99 3.49
CA PHE A 166 -15.40 -24.81 3.95
C PHE A 166 -16.14 -23.47 3.81
N GLN A 167 -17.36 -23.46 3.25
CA GLN A 167 -18.20 -22.26 3.14
C GLN A 167 -19.01 -21.93 4.41
N LEU A 168 -19.08 -22.82 5.41
CA LEU A 168 -19.93 -22.63 6.59
C LEU A 168 -19.26 -21.95 7.80
N ASP A 169 -17.93 -21.83 7.84
CA ASP A 169 -17.23 -21.28 9.02
C ASP A 169 -16.87 -19.78 8.95
N SER A 170 -17.15 -19.10 7.83
CA SER A 170 -16.85 -17.66 7.68
C SER A 170 -18.01 -16.72 8.05
N TYR A 171 -19.17 -17.25 8.45
CA TYR A 171 -20.33 -16.42 8.86
C TYR A 171 -20.52 -16.23 10.37
N ASN A 172 -19.62 -16.75 11.22
CA ASN A 172 -19.70 -16.52 12.67
C ASN A 172 -18.33 -16.30 13.29
N LYS A 173 -17.82 -15.05 13.22
CA LYS A 173 -17.09 -14.39 14.31
C LYS A 173 -16.71 -12.96 13.92
N PHE A 174 -17.38 -12.02 14.60
CA PHE A 174 -17.06 -10.61 14.89
C PHE A 174 -16.59 -9.70 13.75
#